data_AF-A0A1T4X1K9-F1
#
_entry.id   AF-A0A1T4X1K9-F1
#
_cell.length_a   1.000
_cell.length_b   1.000
_cell.length_c   1.000
_cell.angle_alpha   90.00
_cell.angle_beta   90.00
_cell.angle_gamma   90.00
#
_symmetry.space_group_name_H-M   'P 1'
#
loop_
_entity.id
_entity.type
_entity.pdbx_description
1 polymer ?
#
loop_
_entity_poly.entity_id
_entity_poly.type
_entity_poly.pdbx_seq_one_letter_code
_entity_poly.pdbx_strand_id
1 'polypeptide(L)' 'MDSLITPNAAPTTQTIYYWLDGYWITDKEEADLMDSINAFGSVHQVAELPLGADIEVEVSRLLS' A
#
# COMPACT_ATOMS: atom_id res chain seq x y z
N MET A 1 32.22 -20.89 -14.25
CA MET A 1 32.57 -20.17 -13.01
C MET A 1 31.78 -18.87 -12.97
N ASP A 2 30.58 -18.99 -12.39
CA ASP A 2 30.03 -18.06 -11.39
C ASP A 2 29.77 -16.59 -11.80
N SER A 3 28.87 -16.37 -12.75
CA SER A 3 28.14 -15.10 -12.79
C SER A 3 26.96 -15.19 -11.83
N LEU A 4 27.20 -14.74 -10.60
CA LEU A 4 26.23 -14.58 -9.53
C LEU A 4 24.99 -13.84 -10.07
N ILE A 5 23.92 -14.59 -10.34
CA ILE A 5 22.57 -14.03 -10.36
C ILE A 5 22.31 -13.68 -8.91
N THR A 6 22.60 -12.45 -8.52
CA THR A 6 21.99 -11.86 -7.34
C THR A 6 20.50 -12.13 -7.49
N PRO A 7 19.83 -12.92 -6.62
CA PRO A 7 18.38 -12.89 -6.62
C PRO A 7 18.06 -11.45 -6.25
N ASN A 8 17.72 -10.68 -7.27
CA ASN A 8 17.07 -9.40 -7.12
C ASN A 8 15.90 -9.71 -6.21
N ALA A 9 16.04 -9.42 -4.93
CA ALA A 9 14.96 -9.55 -3.96
C ALA A 9 13.92 -8.57 -4.47
N ALA A 10 13.02 -9.06 -5.32
CA ALA A 10 11.80 -8.35 -5.63
C ALA A 10 11.25 -7.94 -4.27
N PRO A 11 10.85 -6.67 -4.08
CA PRO A 11 10.28 -6.26 -2.82
C PRO A 11 9.25 -7.32 -2.45
N THR A 12 9.38 -7.96 -1.29
CA THR A 12 8.40 -8.96 -0.85
C THR A 12 7.20 -8.27 -0.22
N THR A 13 7.25 -6.93 -0.14
CA THR A 13 6.23 -6.07 0.42
C THR A 13 5.89 -4.94 -0.55
N GLN A 14 4.62 -4.57 -0.61
CA GLN A 14 4.08 -3.40 -1.29
C GLN A 14 3.62 -2.39 -0.25
N THR A 15 3.79 -1.11 -0.58
CA THR A 15 3.24 -0.03 0.20
C THR A 15 1.85 0.30 -0.31
N ILE A 16 0.89 0.38 0.60
CA ILE A 16 -0.47 0.84 0.33
C ILE A 16 -0.75 2.11 1.13
N TYR A 17 -1.66 2.92 0.60
CA TYR A 17 -2.20 4.11 1.21
C TYR A 17 -3.68 3.85 1.45
N TYR A 18 -4.14 3.82 2.70
CA TYR A 18 -5.52 3.49 3.05
C TYR A 18 -6.18 4.56 3.90
N TRP A 19 -7.50 4.65 3.84
CA TRP A 19 -8.30 5.61 4.60
C TRP A 19 -9.20 4.89 5.59
N LEU A 20 -9.68 5.63 6.60
CA LEU A 20 -10.61 5.12 7.61
C LEU A 20 -11.95 4.66 7.03
N ASP A 21 -12.27 5.10 5.81
CA ASP A 21 -13.47 4.68 5.08
C ASP A 21 -13.37 3.25 4.51
N GLY A 22 -12.18 2.62 4.56
CA GLY A 22 -11.92 1.32 3.93
C GLY A 22 -11.39 1.42 2.50
N TYR A 23 -11.28 2.64 1.96
CA TYR A 23 -10.64 2.87 0.67
C TYR A 23 -9.12 2.68 0.77
N TRP A 24 -8.49 2.20 -0.30
CA TRP A 24 -7.05 2.05 -0.37
C TRP A 24 -6.53 2.20 -1.80
N ILE A 25 -5.29 2.66 -1.93
CA ILE A 25 -4.60 2.94 -3.17
C ILE A 25 -3.14 2.48 -3.02
N THR A 26 -2.57 1.84 -4.04
CA THR A 26 -1.13 1.48 -4.04
C THR A 26 -0.25 2.58 -4.62
N ASP A 27 -0.82 3.44 -5.46
CA ASP A 27 -0.16 4.57 -6.07
C ASP A 27 -0.12 5.79 -5.14
N LYS A 28 1.08 6.37 -5.02
CA LYS A 28 1.30 7.53 -4.16
C LYS A 28 0.68 8.80 -4.73
N GLU A 29 0.75 9.01 -6.04
CA GLU A 29 0.27 10.23 -6.69
C GLU A 29 -1.25 10.30 -6.61
N GLU A 30 -1.93 9.17 -6.81
CA GLU A 30 -3.37 9.06 -6.59
C GLU A 30 -3.75 9.32 -5.12
N ALA A 31 -3.01 8.76 -4.16
CA ALA A 31 -3.29 8.99 -2.74
C ALA A 31 -3.07 10.44 -2.30
N ASP A 32 -2.05 11.10 -2.84
CA ASP A 32 -1.75 12.51 -2.62
C ASP A 32 -2.83 13.40 -3.26
N LEU A 33 -3.30 13.05 -4.46
CA LEU A 33 -4.41 13.76 -5.11
C LEU A 33 -5.70 13.69 -4.28
N MET A 34 -6.03 12.51 -3.74
CA MET A 34 -7.19 12.31 -2.88
C MET A 34 -7.09 13.08 -1.56
N ASP A 35 -5.89 13.13 -0.97
CA ASP A 35 -5.58 13.93 0.22
C ASP A 35 -5.71 15.43 -0.06
N SER A 36 -5.18 15.89 -1.20
CA SER A 36 -5.20 17.28 -1.65
C SER A 36 -6.61 17.83 -1.83
N ILE A 37 -7.53 17.01 -2.35
CA ILE A 37 -8.95 17.37 -2.44
C ILE A 37 -9.76 17.05 -1.18
N ASN A 38 -9.11 16.50 -0.15
CA ASN A 38 -9.72 16.00 1.08
C ASN A 38 -10.95 15.09 0.80
N ALA A 39 -10.83 14.19 -0.18
CA ALA A 39 -11.96 13.38 -0.68
C ALA A 39 -12.64 12.55 0.42
N PHE A 40 -11.84 12.08 1.39
CA PHE A 40 -12.27 11.17 2.45
C PHE A 40 -12.36 11.84 3.82
N GLY A 41 -12.15 13.16 3.92
CA GLY A 41 -12.19 13.88 5.20
C GLY A 41 -11.05 13.51 6.16
N SER A 42 -10.03 12.78 5.71
CA SER A 42 -8.93 12.26 6.51
C SER A 42 -7.70 12.01 5.65
N VAL A 43 -6.53 12.12 6.27
CA VAL A 43 -5.25 11.82 5.63
C VAL A 43 -5.11 10.31 5.47
N HIS A 44 -4.54 9.88 4.35
CA HIS A 44 -4.25 8.46 4.12
C HIS A 44 -3.20 7.95 5.13
N GLN A 45 -3.37 6.71 5.54
CA GLN A 45 -2.41 5.96 6.33
C GLN A 45 -1.57 5.09 5.42
N VAL A 46 -0.30 4.88 5.78
CA VAL A 46 0.62 4.06 4.99
C VAL A 46 0.76 2.69 5.68
N ALA A 47 0.57 1.61 4.93
CA ALA A 47 0.84 0.25 5.40
C ALA A 47 1.72 -0.51 4.41
N GLU A 48 2.62 -1.33 4.94
CA GLU A 48 3.47 -2.22 4.16
C GLU A 48 2.95 -3.64 4.27
N LEU A 49 2.47 -4.19 3.15
CA LEU A 49 1.86 -5.51 3.08
C LEU A 49 2.69 -6.45 2.22
N PRO A 50 2.67 -7.77 2.43
CA PRO A 50 3.33 -8.70 1.52
C PRO A 50 2.80 -8.54 0.09
N LEU A 51 3.69 -8.58 -0.91
CA LEU A 51 3.31 -8.61 -2.32
C LEU A 51 2.58 -9.94 -2.61
N GLY A 52 1.25 -9.87 -2.69
CA GLY A 52 0.35 -11.03 -2.79
C GLY A 52 -0.55 -11.26 -1.58
N ALA A 53 -0.50 -10.40 -0.56
CA ALA A 53 -1.50 -10.40 0.50
C ALA A 53 -2.80 -9.72 0.03
N ASP A 54 -3.94 -10.20 0.54
CA ASP A 54 -5.25 -9.56 0.33
C ASP A 54 -5.29 -8.21 1.03
N ILE A 55 -5.08 -7.15 0.24
CA ILE A 55 -5.07 -5.76 0.71
C ILE A 55 -6.40 -5.42 1.38
N GLU A 56 -7.52 -5.81 0.79
CA GLU A 56 -8.86 -5.57 1.35
C GLU A 56 -9.03 -6.18 2.74
N VAL A 57 -8.54 -7.41 2.93
CA VAL A 57 -8.63 -8.12 4.23
C VAL A 57 -7.73 -7.44 5.27
N GLU A 58 -6.49 -7.07 4.90
CA GLU A 58 -5.61 -6.40 5.87
C GLU A 58 -6.09 -4.97 6.18
N VAL A 59 -6.55 -4.20 5.18
CA VAL A 59 -7.14 -2.88 5.42
C VAL A 59 -8.36 -3.00 6.32
N SER A 60 -9.28 -3.94 6.05
CA SER A 60 -10.43 -4.18 6.92
C SER A 60 -10.03 -4.56 8.36
N ARG A 61 -8.94 -5.32 8.51
CA ARG A 61 -8.38 -5.68 9.83
C ARG A 61 -7.74 -4.49 10.55
N LEU A 62 -7.06 -3.59 9.82
CA LEU A 62 -6.45 -2.37 10.37
C LEU A 62 -7.50 -1.36 10.84
N LEU A 63 -8.70 -1.41 10.25
CA LEU A 63 -9.83 -0.53 10.58
C LEU A 63 -10.78 -1.11 11.65
N SER A 64 -10.57 -2.37 12.08
CA SER A 64 -11.39 -3.07 13.08
C SER A 64 -10.99 -2.79 14.53
#